data_AF-A0A7R9Y2N6-F1
#
_entry.id   AF-A0A7R9Y2N6-F1
#
_cell.length_a   1.000
_cell.length_b   1.000
_cell.length_c   1.000
_cell.angle_alpha   90.00
_cell.angle_beta   90.00
_cell.angle_gamma   90.00
#
_symmetry.space_group_name_H-M   'P 1'
#
loop_
_entity.id
_entity.type
_entity.pdbx_description
1 polymer ?
#
loop_
_entity_poly.entity_id
_entity_poly.type
_entity_poly.pdbx_seq_one_letter_code
_entity_poly.pdbx_strand_id
1 'polypeptide(L)'
;SPRVRSGAETTPRETSPVSVLPARPAAPTATREGYYTVPSKEKLLALARSRSPVVRAFAVGRVGVGCVTWANPVDLRDVPLDALDDVVEITRGQVSVYDGASRATKPSRGVGLNAPAIVALDGIFPPGVGVGAEDDIEGSGSDVVTEDDRVDALVRRLKRARGTRFIAYDAKSGTWRFRVEHFTRYGLDVDASDDDDDDD
;
A
#
# COMPACT_ATOMS: atom_id res chain seq x y z
N SER A 1 64.75 25.48 56.85
CA SER A 1 64.05 24.32 56.27
C SER A 1 63.01 23.82 57.25
N PRO A 2 61.88 23.21 56.81
CA PRO A 2 61.47 22.94 55.42
C PRO A 2 60.08 23.55 55.01
N ARG A 3 59.82 23.57 53.69
CA ARG A 3 58.54 23.32 52.95
C ARG A 3 57.18 23.58 53.68
N VAL A 4 56.13 24.19 53.12
CA VAL A 4 55.66 24.51 51.73
C VAL A 4 54.61 25.66 51.82
N ARG A 5 53.87 26.19 50.81
CA ARG A 5 53.54 25.81 49.41
C ARG A 5 53.21 27.06 48.55
N SER A 6 52.98 26.85 47.24
CA SER A 6 52.29 27.77 46.28
C SER A 6 50.76 27.56 46.36
N GLY A 7 49.84 28.46 45.96
CA GLY A 7 49.90 29.78 45.33
C GLY A 7 48.48 30.27 44.93
N ALA A 8 48.27 31.55 44.61
CA ALA A 8 46.96 32.14 44.22
C ALA A 8 46.96 32.52 42.72
N GLU A 9 46.02 32.02 41.93
CA GLU A 9 44.73 32.66 41.54
C GLU A 9 44.84 33.85 40.58
N THR A 10 44.45 33.65 39.32
CA THR A 10 43.73 34.65 38.51
C THR A 10 42.96 33.96 37.38
N THR A 11 41.68 34.27 37.26
CA THR A 11 40.78 33.92 36.13
C THR A 11 40.65 35.15 35.20
N PRO A 12 39.83 35.16 34.12
CA PRO A 12 39.15 34.08 33.40
C PRO A 12 39.42 34.10 31.87
N ARG A 13 38.98 33.07 31.14
CA ARG A 13 38.37 33.31 29.82
C ARG A 13 37.30 32.27 29.47
N GLU A 14 36.14 32.80 29.17
CA GLU A 14 34.92 32.11 28.76
C GLU A 14 35.06 31.41 27.40
N THR A 15 34.71 30.12 27.34
CA THR A 15 34.22 29.48 26.10
C THR A 15 33.15 28.45 26.48
N SER A 16 31.93 28.67 25.99
CA SER A 16 30.78 27.78 26.22
C SER A 16 30.98 26.40 25.57
N PRO A 17 30.60 25.28 26.22
CA PRO A 17 30.51 24.01 25.53
C PRO A 17 29.34 24.03 24.55
N VAL A 18 29.63 23.80 23.26
CA VAL A 18 28.60 23.60 22.23
C VAL A 18 27.79 22.37 22.59
N SER A 19 26.47 22.53 22.72
CA SER A 19 25.57 21.42 23.08
C SER A 19 25.44 20.45 21.90
N VAL A 20 26.28 19.42 21.89
CA VAL A 20 26.15 18.27 21.00
C VAL A 20 24.91 17.46 21.41
N LEU A 21 23.78 17.79 20.79
CA LEU A 21 22.59 16.95 20.83
C LEU A 21 22.97 15.55 20.31
N PRO A 22 22.71 14.46 21.06
CA PRO A 22 22.91 13.12 20.53
C PRO A 22 22.00 12.94 19.32
N ALA A 23 22.57 12.49 18.20
CA ALA A 23 21.80 12.13 17.03
C ALA A 23 20.71 11.13 17.45
N ARG A 24 19.44 11.47 17.19
CA ARG A 24 18.32 10.58 17.49
C ARG A 24 18.58 9.25 16.77
N PRO A 25 18.46 8.09 17.43
CA PRO A 25 18.62 6.81 16.75
C PRO A 25 17.67 6.80 15.55
N ALA A 26 18.21 6.45 14.38
CA ALA A 26 17.48 6.51 13.12
C ALA A 26 16.15 5.73 13.27
N ALA A 27 15.04 6.38 12.95
CA ALA A 27 13.76 5.69 12.94
C ALA A 27 13.85 4.51 11.96
N PRO A 28 13.24 3.34 12.27
CA PRO A 28 13.23 2.20 11.37
C PRO A 28 12.60 2.64 10.03
N THR A 29 13.46 2.85 9.04
CA THR A 29 13.08 3.41 7.74
C THR A 29 13.07 2.25 6.76
N ALA A 30 11.95 1.53 6.74
CA ALA A 30 11.70 0.42 5.84
C ALA A 30 10.24 0.44 5.38
N THR A 31 9.81 1.57 4.80
CA THR A 31 8.70 1.53 3.85
C THR A 31 9.21 0.85 2.59
N ARG A 32 8.65 -0.29 2.20
CA ARG A 32 8.94 -0.98 0.94
C ARG A 32 8.86 0.01 -0.24
N GLU A 33 9.70 -0.18 -1.24
CA GLU A 33 9.85 0.81 -2.30
C GLU A 33 8.55 1.06 -3.09
N GLY A 34 8.30 2.33 -3.38
CA GLY A 34 7.14 2.81 -4.13
C GLY A 34 5.87 3.08 -3.33
N TYR A 35 5.81 2.79 -2.01
CA TYR A 35 4.62 3.09 -1.21
C TYR A 35 4.46 4.60 -0.90
N TYR A 36 3.22 5.08 -0.96
CA TYR A 36 2.82 6.44 -0.64
C TYR A 36 1.49 6.50 0.11
N THR A 37 1.19 7.66 0.70
CA THR A 37 -0.01 7.90 1.51
C THR A 37 -0.62 9.26 1.20
N VAL A 38 -1.95 9.35 1.26
CA VAL A 38 -2.71 10.60 1.17
C VAL A 38 -3.70 10.66 2.36
N PRO A 39 -3.61 11.64 3.27
CA PRO A 39 -2.52 12.60 3.45
C PRO A 39 -1.15 11.92 3.69
N SER A 40 -0.06 12.66 3.51
CA SER A 40 1.30 12.14 3.67
C SER A 40 1.59 11.60 5.07
N LYS A 41 2.46 10.58 5.15
CA LYS A 41 2.88 9.91 6.40
C LYS A 41 3.27 10.90 7.52
N GLU A 42 3.95 12.00 7.21
CA GLU A 42 4.26 13.05 8.19
C GLU A 42 3.01 13.70 8.80
N LYS A 43 2.01 14.00 7.96
CA LYS A 43 0.73 14.56 8.38
C LYS A 43 -0.11 13.54 9.13
N LEU A 44 -0.07 12.26 8.75
CA LEU A 44 -0.69 11.17 9.53
C LEU A 44 -0.05 11.06 10.93
N LEU A 45 1.28 11.08 11.02
CA LEU A 45 2.01 11.03 12.30
C LEU A 45 1.76 12.27 13.17
N ALA A 46 1.53 13.45 12.56
CA ALA A 46 1.10 14.64 13.29
C ALA A 46 -0.34 14.51 13.82
N LEU A 47 -1.25 13.95 13.01
CA LEU A 47 -2.65 13.69 13.41
C LEU A 47 -2.75 12.58 14.47
N ALA A 48 -1.92 11.53 14.41
CA ALA A 48 -1.81 10.46 15.40
C ALA A 48 -1.40 10.97 16.80
N ARG A 49 -0.60 12.04 16.86
CA ARG A 49 -0.24 12.72 18.12
C ARG A 49 -1.32 13.69 18.61
N SER A 50 -2.36 13.95 17.81
CA SER A 50 -3.48 14.82 18.17
C SER A 50 -4.60 14.04 18.85
N ARG A 51 -5.57 14.76 19.45
CA ARG A 51 -6.76 14.13 20.06
C ARG A 51 -7.77 13.56 19.06
N SER A 52 -7.57 13.70 17.74
CA SER A 52 -8.48 13.16 16.72
C SER A 52 -7.73 12.69 15.47
N PRO A 53 -7.23 11.45 15.45
CA PRO A 53 -6.54 10.85 14.30
C PRO A 53 -7.54 10.22 13.30
N VAL A 54 -8.70 10.87 13.12
CA VAL A 54 -9.71 10.46 12.15
C VAL A 54 -9.42 11.14 10.81
N VAL A 55 -9.07 10.36 9.80
CA VAL A 55 -8.65 10.84 8.48
C VAL A 55 -9.74 10.58 7.44
N ARG A 56 -10.17 11.65 6.76
CA ARG A 56 -11.10 11.56 5.62
C ARG A 56 -10.34 11.40 4.31
N ALA A 57 -10.94 10.69 3.35
CA ALA A 57 -10.34 10.38 2.06
C ALA A 57 -8.90 9.82 2.22
N PHE A 58 -8.73 8.95 3.21
CA PHE A 58 -7.45 8.29 3.43
C PHE A 58 -7.15 7.36 2.25
N ALA A 59 -5.92 7.41 1.75
CA ALA A 59 -5.45 6.48 0.73
C ALA A 59 -4.02 6.00 1.00
N VAL A 60 -3.77 4.75 0.62
CA VAL A 60 -2.47 4.10 0.60
C VAL A 60 -2.27 3.55 -0.80
N GLY A 61 -1.12 3.78 -1.41
CA GLY A 61 -0.84 3.28 -2.74
C GLY A 61 0.60 2.88 -2.93
N ARG A 62 0.86 2.17 -4.02
CA ARG A 62 2.18 1.78 -4.47
C ARG A 62 2.34 2.14 -5.95
N VAL A 63 3.32 2.98 -6.25
CA VAL A 63 3.55 3.53 -7.60
C VAL A 63 3.69 2.42 -8.63
N GLY A 64 2.89 2.46 -9.69
CA GLY A 64 2.90 1.48 -10.78
C GLY A 64 2.33 0.10 -10.43
N VAL A 65 1.57 -0.02 -9.33
CA VAL A 65 0.95 -1.28 -8.89
C VAL A 65 -0.52 -1.09 -8.47
N GLY A 66 -0.84 0.00 -7.76
CA GLY A 66 -2.23 0.31 -7.43
C GLY A 66 -2.39 1.21 -6.21
N CYS A 67 -3.64 1.45 -5.80
CA CYS A 67 -3.98 2.16 -4.57
C CYS A 67 -5.30 1.71 -3.95
N VAL A 68 -5.44 2.00 -2.67
CA VAL A 68 -6.63 1.79 -1.84
C VAL A 68 -7.04 3.14 -1.28
N THR A 69 -8.31 3.51 -1.45
CA THR A 69 -8.90 4.74 -0.91
C THR A 69 -10.11 4.38 -0.06
N TRP A 70 -10.06 4.69 1.24
CA TRP A 70 -11.15 4.40 2.17
C TRP A 70 -12.29 5.39 1.96
N ALA A 71 -13.51 4.87 1.78
CA ALA A 71 -14.69 5.66 1.47
C ALA A 71 -15.21 6.44 2.69
N ASN A 72 -15.03 5.86 3.88
CA ASN A 72 -15.44 6.44 5.16
C ASN A 72 -14.23 7.06 5.88
N PRO A 73 -14.45 7.99 6.84
CA PRO A 73 -13.38 8.46 7.72
C PRO A 73 -12.78 7.30 8.51
N VAL A 74 -11.45 7.16 8.48
CA VAL A 74 -10.71 6.08 9.14
C VAL A 74 -10.11 6.59 10.45
N ASP A 75 -10.27 5.83 11.54
CA ASP A 75 -9.53 6.05 12.78
C ASP A 75 -8.18 5.32 12.72
N LEU A 76 -7.09 6.06 12.89
CA LEU A 76 -5.72 5.53 12.79
C LEU A 76 -5.04 5.31 14.15
N ARG A 77 -5.76 5.39 15.28
CA ARG A 77 -5.18 5.19 16.64
C ARG A 77 -4.37 3.90 16.77
N ASP A 78 -4.95 2.79 16.32
CA ASP A 78 -4.43 1.43 16.51
C ASP A 78 -3.76 0.89 15.24
N VAL A 79 -3.37 1.78 14.31
CA VAL A 79 -2.71 1.44 13.04
C VAL A 79 -1.22 1.78 13.14
N PRO A 80 -0.29 0.83 12.93
CA PRO A 80 1.15 1.11 12.93
C PRO A 80 1.55 1.88 11.65
N LEU A 81 1.45 3.21 11.71
CA LEU A 81 1.76 4.12 10.59
C LEU A 81 3.23 4.05 10.15
N ASP A 82 4.13 3.63 11.03
CA ASP A 82 5.54 3.39 10.74
C ASP A 82 5.74 2.21 9.79
N ALA A 83 4.93 1.15 9.92
CA ALA A 83 4.95 -0.08 9.12
C ALA A 83 3.64 -0.28 8.33
N LEU A 84 3.14 0.78 7.69
CA LEU A 84 1.85 0.75 7.00
C LEU A 84 1.83 -0.21 5.79
N ASP A 85 2.98 -0.44 5.17
CA ASP A 85 3.24 -1.37 4.07
C ASP A 85 3.42 -2.85 4.50
N ASP A 86 3.41 -3.09 5.82
CA ASP A 86 3.19 -4.41 6.44
C ASP A 86 1.69 -4.65 6.70
N VAL A 87 0.91 -3.58 6.93
CA VAL A 87 -0.55 -3.66 7.14
C VAL A 87 -1.34 -3.70 5.83
N VAL A 88 -0.89 -2.97 4.80
CA VAL A 88 -1.53 -2.82 3.49
C VAL A 88 -0.55 -3.30 2.43
N GLU A 89 -0.65 -4.56 2.01
CA GLU A 89 0.20 -5.10 0.94
C GLU A 89 -0.49 -4.94 -0.42
N ILE A 90 0.20 -4.25 -1.34
CA ILE A 90 -0.22 -4.01 -2.73
C ILE A 90 0.83 -4.65 -3.66
N THR A 91 0.42 -5.71 -4.34
CA THR A 91 1.21 -6.45 -5.34
C THR A 91 0.51 -6.42 -6.70
N ARG A 92 1.21 -6.83 -7.76
CA ARG A 92 0.58 -6.90 -9.10
C ARG A 92 -0.58 -7.89 -9.03
N GLY A 93 -1.75 -7.49 -9.53
CA GLY A 93 -2.94 -8.34 -9.48
C GLY A 93 -3.67 -8.40 -8.15
N GLN A 94 -3.12 -7.90 -7.03
CA GLN A 94 -3.63 -8.21 -5.69
C GLN A 94 -3.43 -7.10 -4.64
N VAL A 95 -4.36 -7.04 -3.69
CA VAL A 95 -4.25 -6.29 -2.43
C VAL A 95 -4.70 -7.13 -1.22
N SER A 96 -3.99 -7.03 -0.11
CA SER A 96 -4.43 -7.49 1.22
C SER A 96 -4.34 -6.36 2.25
N VAL A 97 -5.19 -6.42 3.28
CA VAL A 97 -5.08 -5.53 4.45
C VAL A 97 -5.36 -6.33 5.73
N TYR A 98 -4.45 -6.21 6.70
CA TYR A 98 -4.37 -7.09 7.87
C TYR A 98 -4.42 -8.58 7.47
N ASP A 99 -3.45 -9.02 6.67
CA ASP A 99 -3.20 -10.45 6.47
C ASP A 99 -2.44 -11.06 7.65
N GLY A 100 -2.23 -12.38 7.60
CA GLY A 100 -1.57 -13.13 8.66
C GLY A 100 -0.05 -12.93 8.76
N ALA A 101 0.58 -12.23 7.81
CA ALA A 101 1.98 -11.84 7.91
C ALA A 101 2.14 -10.48 8.62
N SER A 102 1.14 -9.61 8.52
CA SER A 102 1.15 -8.30 9.18
C SER A 102 1.27 -8.39 10.71
N ARG A 103 2.01 -7.44 11.28
CA ARG A 103 2.23 -7.30 12.73
C ARG A 103 1.01 -6.74 13.48
N ALA A 104 -0.03 -6.33 12.76
CA ALA A 104 -1.23 -5.71 13.29
C ALA A 104 -2.40 -6.71 13.33
N THR A 105 -2.99 -6.91 14.52
CA THR A 105 -4.20 -7.73 14.63
C THR A 105 -5.34 -7.11 13.85
N LYS A 106 -5.95 -7.91 12.96
CA LYS A 106 -7.10 -7.51 12.16
C LYS A 106 -8.28 -7.05 13.04
N PRO A 107 -8.71 -5.79 12.95
CA PRO A 107 -9.83 -5.28 13.74
C PRO A 107 -11.18 -5.75 13.15
N SER A 108 -12.26 -5.55 13.91
CA SER A 108 -13.64 -5.82 13.45
C SER A 108 -13.99 -5.05 12.17
N ARG A 109 -14.97 -5.56 11.40
CA ARG A 109 -15.49 -4.89 10.19
C ARG A 109 -15.95 -3.46 10.55
N GLY A 110 -15.52 -2.49 9.75
CA GLY A 110 -15.78 -1.06 9.96
C GLY A 110 -14.83 -0.35 10.91
N VAL A 111 -13.86 -1.04 11.51
CA VAL A 111 -12.87 -0.47 12.45
C VAL A 111 -11.49 -0.41 11.80
N GLY A 112 -10.75 0.67 12.06
CA GLY A 112 -9.43 0.90 11.45
C GLY A 112 -9.49 0.81 9.92
N LEU A 113 -8.51 0.13 9.32
CA LEU A 113 -8.48 -0.07 7.88
C LEU A 113 -9.40 -1.20 7.38
N ASN A 114 -10.06 -1.96 8.26
CA ASN A 114 -10.97 -3.05 7.88
C ASN A 114 -12.39 -2.54 7.53
N ALA A 115 -12.45 -1.48 6.72
CA ALA A 115 -13.64 -0.70 6.42
C ALA A 115 -13.85 -0.55 4.90
N PRO A 116 -15.03 -0.10 4.43
CA PRO A 116 -15.31 0.01 3.00
C PRO A 116 -14.34 0.93 2.25
N ALA A 117 -13.85 0.47 1.11
CA ALA A 117 -12.82 1.14 0.31
C ALA A 117 -13.03 0.92 -1.19
N ILE A 118 -12.46 1.83 -1.97
CA ILE A 118 -12.27 1.70 -3.42
C ILE A 118 -10.81 1.29 -3.65
N VAL A 119 -10.62 0.21 -4.38
CA VAL A 119 -9.32 -0.29 -4.82
C VAL A 119 -9.15 0.02 -6.30
N ALA A 120 -7.95 0.44 -6.69
CA ALA A 120 -7.46 0.46 -8.06
C ALA A 120 -6.22 -0.44 -8.13
N LEU A 121 -6.20 -1.43 -9.01
CA LEU A 121 -5.03 -2.26 -9.31
C LEU A 121 -4.59 -1.97 -10.74
N ASP A 122 -3.31 -1.67 -10.93
CA ASP A 122 -2.73 -1.30 -12.21
C ASP A 122 -2.00 -2.48 -12.86
N GLY A 123 -1.84 -2.44 -14.19
CA GLY A 123 -1.13 -3.50 -14.94
C GLY A 123 -1.91 -4.81 -15.07
N ILE A 124 -3.24 -4.76 -14.96
CA ILE A 124 -4.12 -5.90 -15.16
C ILE A 124 -4.48 -5.97 -16.65
N PHE A 125 -3.85 -6.87 -17.40
CA PHE A 125 -4.10 -7.08 -18.82
C PHE A 125 -4.41 -8.55 -19.12
N PRO A 126 -5.13 -8.87 -20.21
CA PRO A 126 -5.27 -10.25 -20.64
C PRO A 126 -3.97 -10.79 -21.27
N PRO A 127 -3.80 -12.13 -21.37
CA PRO A 127 -2.62 -12.72 -22.01
C PRO A 127 -2.40 -12.24 -23.45
N GLY A 128 -1.14 -11.92 -23.77
CA GLY A 128 -0.75 -11.40 -25.08
C GLY A 128 -1.28 -9.99 -25.39
N VAL A 129 -1.65 -9.20 -24.37
CA VAL A 129 -2.08 -7.80 -24.52
C VAL A 129 -1.37 -6.94 -23.46
N GLY A 130 -0.98 -5.72 -23.82
CA GLY A 130 -0.38 -4.74 -22.89
C GLY A 130 1.15 -4.74 -22.86
N VAL A 131 1.72 -4.07 -21.84
CA VAL A 131 3.15 -3.75 -21.80
C VAL A 131 3.99 -4.99 -21.46
N GLY A 132 4.70 -5.53 -22.46
CA GLY A 132 5.53 -6.72 -22.31
C GLY A 132 4.84 -8.02 -22.74
N ALA A 133 3.74 -7.94 -23.48
CA ALA A 133 3.26 -9.07 -24.27
C ALA A 133 4.31 -9.42 -25.34
N GLU A 134 4.76 -10.67 -25.33
CA GLU A 134 5.52 -11.28 -26.42
C GLU A 134 4.52 -11.75 -27.50
N ASP A 135 4.79 -11.43 -28.77
CA ASP A 135 3.91 -11.67 -29.92
C ASP A 135 3.85 -13.16 -30.34
N ASP A 136 3.66 -14.07 -29.38
CA ASP A 136 3.47 -15.51 -29.60
C ASP A 136 2.06 -15.82 -30.12
N ILE A 137 1.71 -15.25 -31.28
CA ILE A 137 0.52 -15.59 -32.07
C ILE A 137 0.90 -16.58 -33.18
N GLU A 138 1.51 -17.72 -32.82
CA GLU A 138 1.51 -18.91 -33.68
C GLU A 138 0.15 -19.62 -33.58
N GLY A 139 -0.83 -19.09 -34.31
CA GLY A 139 -2.22 -19.56 -34.29
C GLY A 139 -2.86 -19.57 -35.68
N SER A 140 -2.38 -20.44 -36.57
CA SER A 140 -3.01 -20.66 -37.89
C SER A 140 -4.33 -21.42 -37.72
N GLY A 141 -5.45 -20.70 -37.69
CA GLY A 141 -6.80 -21.25 -37.52
C GLY A 141 -7.88 -20.22 -37.84
N SER A 142 -9.09 -20.69 -38.21
CA SER A 142 -10.14 -19.84 -38.81
C SER A 142 -10.88 -18.91 -37.83
N ASP A 143 -10.55 -18.94 -36.54
CA ASP A 143 -11.23 -18.20 -35.47
C ASP A 143 -10.23 -17.29 -34.74
N VAL A 144 -9.93 -16.13 -35.34
CA VAL A 144 -8.96 -15.17 -34.79
C VAL A 144 -9.58 -14.38 -33.65
N VAL A 145 -9.34 -14.83 -32.41
CA VAL A 145 -9.72 -14.11 -31.17
C VAL A 145 -8.96 -12.78 -31.11
N THR A 146 -9.68 -11.66 -31.19
CA THR A 146 -9.12 -10.31 -31.22
C THR A 146 -8.64 -9.84 -29.84
N GLU A 147 -7.86 -8.76 -29.78
CA GLU A 147 -7.51 -8.12 -28.49
C GLU A 147 -8.77 -7.67 -27.73
N ASP A 148 -9.77 -7.14 -28.43
CA ASP A 148 -11.04 -6.71 -27.85
C ASP A 148 -11.79 -7.89 -27.21
N ASP A 149 -11.84 -9.06 -27.86
CA ASP A 149 -12.44 -10.28 -27.29
C ASP A 149 -11.76 -10.72 -26.00
N ARG A 150 -10.41 -10.62 -25.94
CA ARG A 150 -9.61 -10.93 -24.76
C ARG A 150 -9.85 -9.93 -23.63
N VAL A 151 -9.97 -8.64 -23.96
CA VAL A 151 -10.30 -7.57 -23.01
C VAL A 151 -11.72 -7.76 -22.45
N ASP A 152 -12.70 -8.10 -23.28
CA ASP A 152 -14.06 -8.38 -22.84
C ASP A 152 -14.15 -9.66 -21.99
N ALA A 153 -13.34 -10.68 -22.30
CA ALA A 153 -13.19 -11.86 -21.43
C ALA A 153 -12.62 -11.49 -20.05
N LEU A 154 -11.57 -10.68 -20.01
CA LEU A 154 -11.03 -10.16 -18.76
C LEU A 154 -12.08 -9.35 -17.99
N VAL A 155 -12.76 -8.40 -18.63
CA VAL A 155 -13.80 -7.57 -17.98
C VAL A 155 -14.96 -8.45 -17.44
N ARG A 156 -15.32 -9.53 -18.13
CA ARG A 156 -16.28 -10.53 -17.61
C ARG A 156 -15.75 -11.23 -16.35
N ARG A 157 -14.47 -11.62 -16.28
CA ARG A 157 -13.84 -12.17 -15.06
C ARG A 157 -13.82 -11.13 -13.92
N LEU A 158 -13.40 -9.89 -14.21
CA LEU A 158 -13.36 -8.77 -13.25
C LEU A 158 -14.74 -8.45 -12.63
N LYS A 159 -15.82 -8.59 -13.40
CA LYS A 159 -17.20 -8.41 -12.92
C LYS A 159 -17.70 -9.58 -12.05
N ARG A 160 -17.14 -10.80 -12.21
CA ARG A 160 -17.45 -12.00 -11.42
C ARG A 160 -16.60 -12.14 -10.14
N ALA A 161 -15.54 -11.34 -9.98
CA ALA A 161 -14.60 -11.46 -8.86
C ALA A 161 -15.26 -11.37 -7.47
N ARG A 162 -15.21 -12.48 -6.71
CA ARG A 162 -15.96 -12.65 -5.46
C ARG A 162 -15.58 -11.61 -4.40
N GLY A 163 -16.59 -11.12 -3.68
CA GLY A 163 -16.41 -10.13 -2.61
C GLY A 163 -16.04 -8.71 -3.07
N THR A 164 -15.95 -8.48 -4.39
CA THR A 164 -15.75 -7.17 -4.99
C THR A 164 -17.05 -6.64 -5.60
N ARG A 165 -17.14 -5.32 -5.75
CA ARG A 165 -18.14 -4.65 -6.59
C ARG A 165 -17.39 -3.89 -7.69
N PHE A 166 -17.45 -4.40 -8.92
CA PHE A 166 -16.87 -3.73 -10.09
C PHE A 166 -17.33 -2.27 -10.19
N ILE A 167 -16.40 -1.36 -10.48
CA ILE A 167 -16.67 0.06 -10.77
C ILE A 167 -16.33 0.35 -12.23
N ALA A 168 -15.08 0.09 -12.62
CA ALA A 168 -14.57 0.37 -13.95
C ALA A 168 -13.33 -0.49 -14.26
N TYR A 169 -13.00 -0.58 -15.54
CA TYR A 169 -11.73 -1.07 -16.04
C TYR A 169 -11.29 -0.14 -17.17
N ASP A 170 -10.02 0.25 -17.20
CA ASP A 170 -9.43 1.00 -18.30
C ASP A 170 -8.41 0.14 -19.04
N ALA A 171 -8.78 -0.31 -20.24
CA ALA A 171 -7.95 -1.20 -21.06
C ALA A 171 -6.62 -0.56 -21.49
N LYS A 172 -6.50 0.78 -21.50
CA LYS A 172 -5.27 1.45 -21.90
C LYS A 172 -4.19 1.42 -20.81
N SER A 173 -4.60 1.48 -19.54
CA SER A 173 -3.69 1.45 -18.38
C SER A 173 -3.63 0.08 -17.68
N GLY A 174 -4.58 -0.81 -17.99
CA GLY A 174 -4.81 -2.03 -17.23
C GLY A 174 -5.32 -1.76 -15.82
N THR A 175 -5.89 -0.58 -15.55
CA THR A 175 -6.37 -0.22 -14.21
C THR A 175 -7.77 -0.79 -13.96
N TRP A 176 -7.87 -1.81 -13.11
CA TRP A 176 -9.13 -2.33 -12.58
C TRP A 176 -9.54 -1.57 -11.31
N ARG A 177 -10.75 -1.00 -11.29
CA ARG A 177 -11.34 -0.34 -10.12
C ARG A 177 -12.55 -1.10 -9.59
N PHE A 178 -12.55 -1.35 -8.29
CA PHE A 178 -13.63 -2.03 -7.59
C PHE A 178 -13.80 -1.52 -6.15
N ARG A 179 -14.96 -1.75 -5.56
CA ARG A 179 -15.26 -1.46 -4.16
C ARG A 179 -15.31 -2.75 -3.34
N VAL A 180 -14.85 -2.67 -2.10
CA VAL A 180 -14.95 -3.72 -1.08
C VAL A 180 -15.61 -3.14 0.18
N GLU A 181 -16.31 -3.96 0.96
CA GLU A 181 -16.98 -3.51 2.20
C GLU A 181 -16.15 -3.76 3.47
N HIS A 182 -15.12 -4.60 3.37
CA HIS A 182 -14.14 -4.92 4.41
C HIS A 182 -12.91 -5.52 3.70
N PHE A 183 -11.86 -5.90 4.43
CA PHE A 183 -10.66 -6.48 3.84
C PHE A 183 -10.44 -7.95 4.20
N THR A 184 -9.93 -8.69 3.22
CA THR A 184 -9.28 -10.00 3.35
C THR A 184 -8.04 -9.98 2.46
N ARG A 185 -8.14 -10.58 1.27
CA ARG A 185 -7.25 -10.51 0.12
C ARG A 185 -8.17 -10.43 -1.09
N TYR A 186 -7.88 -9.51 -2.00
CA TYR A 186 -8.63 -9.31 -3.25
C TYR A 186 -7.67 -9.21 -4.41
N GLY A 187 -8.05 -9.74 -5.56
CA GLY A 187 -7.23 -9.71 -6.75
C GLY A 187 -7.82 -10.55 -7.85
N LEU A 188 -7.10 -10.64 -8.96
CA LEU A 188 -7.17 -11.78 -9.86
C LEU A 188 -6.02 -12.71 -9.52
N ASP A 189 -6.31 -13.97 -9.27
CA ASP A 189 -5.29 -15.01 -9.31
C ASP A 189 -4.93 -15.21 -10.80
N VAL A 190 -3.86 -14.55 -11.25
CA VAL A 190 -3.46 -14.51 -12.68
C VAL A 190 -2.98 -15.86 -13.21
N ASP A 191 -2.52 -16.74 -12.31
CA ASP A 191 -2.18 -18.15 -12.57
C ASP A 191 -3.39 -19.10 -12.46
N ALA A 192 -4.58 -18.61 -12.08
CA ALA A 192 -5.80 -19.42 -12.19
C ALA A 192 -6.25 -19.47 -13.66
N SER A 193 -5.69 -20.44 -14.38
CA SER A 193 -6.33 -21.02 -15.55
C SER A 193 -7.72 -21.53 -15.14
N ASP A 194 -8.76 -20.92 -15.71
CA ASP A 194 -10.19 -21.22 -15.46
C ASP A 194 -10.51 -22.57 -16.16
N ASP A 195 -10.02 -23.67 -15.60
CA ASP A 195 -10.36 -25.06 -15.95
C ASP A 195 -11.50 -25.54 -15.03
N ASP A 196 -12.57 -24.72 -14.96
CA ASP A 196 -13.82 -25.01 -14.26
C ASP A 196 -14.92 -25.16 -15.32
N ASP A 197 -15.40 -26.40 -15.46
CA ASP A 197 -16.29 -26.92 -16.51
C ASP A 197 -17.63 -26.19 -16.71
N ASP A 198 -18.19 -26.36 -17.92
CA ASP A 198 -19.64 -26.40 -18.13
C ASP A 198 -20.23 -27.60 -17.36
N ASP A 199 -20.94 -27.36 -16.26
CA ASP A 199 -21.77 -28.38 -15.57
C ASP A 199 -23.24 -27.88 -15.45
N ASP A 200 -24.05 -28.36 -16.41
CA ASP A 200 -25.53 -28.46 -16.53
C ASP A 200 -26.46 -27.34 -15.98
#